data_AF-A0A967GR45-F1
#
_entry.id   AF-A0A967GR45-F1
#
_cell.length_a   1.000
_cell.length_b   1.000
_cell.length_c   1.000
_cell.angle_alpha   90.00
_cell.angle_beta   90.00
_cell.angle_gamma   90.00
#
_symmetry.space_group_name_H-M   'P 1'
#
loop_
_entity.id
_entity.type
_entity.pdbx_description
1 polymer ?
#
loop_
_entity_poly.entity_id
_entity_poly.type
_entity_poly.pdbx_seq_one_letter_code
_entity_poly.pdbx_strand_id
1 'polypeptide(L)'
;PDEVAGRIADAEVVLTNKVVLGALEMEAASRLGLICVCATGTNNIDLEAARERGIAVANVAGYSTPAVVQHAVALLLNLATN
;
A
#
# COMPACT_ATOMS: atom_id res chain seq x y z
N PRO A 1 12.69 6.12 4.75
CA PRO A 1 12.17 4.99 5.56
C PRO A 1 12.13 5.36 7.05
N ASP A 2 13.20 6.00 7.52
CA ASP A 2 13.46 6.17 8.96
C ASP A 2 12.51 7.14 9.68
N GLU A 3 11.76 7.97 8.93
CA GLU A 3 10.80 8.92 9.50
C GLU A 3 9.37 8.37 9.61
N VAL A 4 9.08 7.17 9.07
CA VAL A 4 7.70 6.67 8.94
C VAL A 4 7.03 6.56 10.31
N ALA A 5 7.68 5.90 11.27
CA ALA A 5 7.18 5.74 12.63
C ALA A 5 6.80 7.09 13.28
N GLY A 6 7.65 8.11 13.13
CA GLY A 6 7.39 9.44 13.67
C GLY A 6 6.22 10.16 12.96
N ARG A 7 6.06 9.96 11.65
CA ARG A 7 4.99 10.59 10.86
C ARG A 7 3.60 10.01 11.13
N ILE A 8 3.53 8.76 11.60
CA ILE A 8 2.25 8.06 11.83
C ILE A 8 1.90 7.88 13.31
N ALA A 9 2.77 8.30 14.24
CA ALA A 9 2.65 8.01 15.67
C ALA A 9 1.28 8.37 16.27
N ASP A 10 0.73 9.53 15.88
CA ASP A 10 -0.55 10.03 16.37
C ASP A 10 -1.72 9.81 15.39
N ALA A 11 -1.49 9.13 14.26
CA ALA A 11 -2.47 8.96 13.20
C ALA A 11 -3.50 7.87 13.54
N GLU A 12 -4.78 8.15 13.27
CA GLU A 12 -5.86 7.15 13.32
C GLU A 12 -6.03 6.42 11.99
N VAL A 13 -5.72 7.12 10.89
CA VAL A 13 -5.83 6.63 9.51
C VAL A 13 -4.57 6.99 8.75
N VAL A 14 -4.00 6.04 8.01
CA VAL A 14 -2.85 6.26 7.13
C VAL A 14 -3.24 5.98 5.68
N LEU A 15 -3.02 6.96 4.81
CA LEU A 15 -3.10 6.80 3.35
C LEU A 15 -1.68 6.58 2.81
N THR A 16 -1.44 5.44 2.16
CA THR A 16 -0.09 5.07 1.68
C THR A 16 -0.15 4.43 0.29
N ASN A 17 0.98 4.32 -0.39
CA ASN A 17 1.09 3.54 -1.63
C ASN A 17 2.29 2.59 -1.58
N LYS A 18 3.51 3.15 -1.53
CA LYS A 18 4.77 2.38 -1.60
C LYS A 18 5.62 2.42 -0.33
N VAL A 19 5.15 3.09 0.72
CA VAL A 19 5.85 3.11 2.01
C VAL A 19 5.60 1.77 2.69
N VAL A 20 6.68 1.14 3.16
CA VAL A 20 6.60 -0.09 3.95
C VAL A 20 6.04 0.23 5.33
N LEU A 21 5.00 -0.48 5.74
CA LEU A 21 4.44 -0.46 7.08
C LEU A 21 4.54 -1.88 7.63
N GLY A 22 5.63 -2.14 8.36
CA GLY A 22 5.84 -3.39 9.09
C GLY A 22 5.41 -3.27 10.55
N ALA A 23 5.66 -4.33 11.32
CA ALA A 23 5.35 -4.37 12.75
C ALA A 23 5.97 -3.18 13.52
N LEU A 24 7.24 -2.86 13.26
CA LEU A 24 7.97 -1.79 13.94
C LEU A 24 7.38 -0.40 13.69
N GLU A 25 6.99 -0.09 12.45
CA GLU A 25 6.34 1.20 12.16
C GLU A 25 4.96 1.28 12.81
N MET A 26 4.20 0.18 12.74
CA MET A 26 2.88 0.12 13.37
C MET A 26 2.97 0.24 14.90
N GLU A 27 4.03 -0.28 15.54
CA GLU A 27 4.29 -0.15 16.98
C GLU A 27 4.30 1.29 17.47
N ALA A 28 4.87 2.21 16.70
CA ALA A 28 4.87 3.63 17.04
C ALA A 28 3.48 4.28 16.95
N ALA A 29 2.54 3.67 16.21
CA ALA A 29 1.22 4.23 15.90
C ALA A 29 0.13 3.66 16.83
N SER A 30 0.09 4.14 18.07
CA SER A 30 -0.80 3.61 19.12
C SER A 30 -2.30 3.80 18.85
N ARG A 31 -2.66 4.76 18.00
CA ARG A 31 -4.05 5.13 17.67
C ARG A 31 -4.51 4.63 16.30
N LEU A 32 -3.61 4.03 15.54
CA LEU A 32 -3.88 3.65 14.16
C LEU A 32 -4.95 2.55 14.13
N GLY A 33 -6.03 2.80 13.39
CA GLY A 33 -7.13 1.85 13.21
C GLY A 33 -7.38 1.47 11.75
N LEU A 34 -6.85 2.25 10.79
CA LEU A 34 -7.07 2.00 9.36
C LEU A 34 -5.85 2.39 8.50
N ILE A 35 -5.46 1.48 7.62
CA ILE A 35 -4.48 1.72 6.55
C ILE A 35 -5.20 1.63 5.21
N CYS A 36 -5.19 2.71 4.45
CA CYS A 36 -5.71 2.81 3.09
C CYS A 36 -4.56 2.81 2.08
N VAL A 37 -4.45 1.74 1.32
CA VAL A 37 -3.45 1.57 0.26
C VAL A 37 -4.00 2.14 -1.04
N CYS A 38 -3.40 3.21 -1.54
CA CYS A 38 -3.66 3.86 -2.83
C CYS A 38 -3.07 3.03 -4.00
N ALA A 39 -3.25 1.71 -3.96
CA ALA A 39 -2.84 0.74 -4.98
C ALA A 39 -3.68 -0.55 -4.84
N THR A 40 -3.58 -1.46 -5.80
CA THR A 40 -4.23 -2.78 -5.73
C THR A 40 -3.42 -3.78 -4.90
N GLY A 41 -2.09 -3.79 -5.02
CA GLY A 41 -1.23 -4.68 -4.22
C GLY A 41 -0.99 -4.13 -2.82
N THR A 42 -0.86 -5.02 -1.83
CA THR A 42 -0.66 -4.69 -0.40
C THR A 42 0.67 -5.21 0.15
N ASN A 43 1.61 -5.55 -0.73
CA ASN A 43 2.86 -6.24 -0.39
C ASN A 43 3.76 -5.44 0.57
N ASN A 44 3.54 -4.13 0.65
CA ASN A 44 4.26 -3.21 1.53
C ASN A 44 3.63 -3.10 2.93
N ILE A 45 2.54 -3.81 3.21
CA ILE A 45 1.86 -3.83 4.50
C ILE A 45 2.06 -5.22 5.12
N ASP A 46 2.55 -5.27 6.35
CA ASP A 46 2.51 -6.48 7.16
C ASP A 46 1.06 -6.75 7.62
N LEU A 47 0.34 -7.56 6.84
CA LEU A 47 -1.07 -7.86 7.08
C LEU A 47 -1.29 -8.65 8.36
N GLU A 48 -0.30 -9.45 8.80
CA GLU A 48 -0.42 -10.21 10.05
C GLU A 48 -0.27 -9.28 11.25
N ALA A 49 0.75 -8.42 11.26
CA ALA A 49 0.94 -7.43 12.32
C ALA A 49 -0.25 -6.45 12.40
N ALA A 50 -0.80 -6.02 11.26
CA ALA A 50 -1.99 -5.18 11.23
C ALA A 50 -3.19 -5.90 11.88
N ARG A 51 -3.41 -7.17 11.53
CA ARG A 51 -4.49 -8.00 12.10
C ARG A 51 -4.35 -8.20 13.60
N GLU A 52 -3.16 -8.53 14.09
CA GLU A 52 -2.88 -8.74 15.51
C GLU A 52 -3.16 -7.49 16.36
N ARG A 53 -2.97 -6.30 15.78
CA ARG A 53 -3.23 -5.00 16.41
C ARG A 53 -4.66 -4.47 16.21
N GLY A 54 -5.50 -5.18 15.46
CA GLY A 54 -6.86 -4.73 15.14
C GLY A 54 -6.91 -3.56 14.15
N ILE A 55 -5.88 -3.38 13.32
CA ILE A 55 -5.80 -2.35 12.28
C ILE A 55 -6.45 -2.88 11.00
N ALA A 56 -7.47 -2.20 10.50
CA ALA A 56 -8.09 -2.52 9.22
C ALA A 56 -7.16 -2.12 8.05
N VAL A 57 -7.13 -2.93 6.99
CA VAL A 57 -6.38 -2.61 5.77
C VAL A 57 -7.32 -2.65 4.58
N ALA A 58 -7.35 -1.56 3.81
CA ALA A 58 -8.15 -1.42 2.59
C ALA A 58 -7.24 -1.05 1.42
N ASN A 59 -7.55 -1.56 0.22
CA ASN A 59 -6.85 -1.26 -1.02
C ASN A 59 -7.82 -0.76 -2.09
N VAL A 60 -7.30 -0.22 -3.19
CA VAL A 60 -8.12 0.18 -4.34
C VAL A 60 -8.15 -0.95 -5.36
N ALA A 61 -9.30 -1.63 -5.44
CA ALA A 61 -9.54 -2.69 -6.40
C ALA A 61 -10.14 -2.15 -7.72
N GLY A 62 -9.88 -2.84 -8.84
CA GLY A 62 -10.57 -2.62 -10.11
C GLY A 62 -10.20 -1.36 -10.92
N TYR A 63 -9.49 -0.38 -10.34
CA TYR A 63 -9.21 0.89 -11.01
C TYR A 63 -8.23 0.77 -12.19
N SER A 64 -7.34 -0.23 -12.17
CA SER A 64 -6.16 -0.27 -13.05
C SER A 64 -6.25 -1.29 -14.18
N THR A 65 -7.20 -2.23 -14.16
CA THR A 65 -7.26 -3.34 -15.12
C THR A 65 -7.25 -2.89 -16.58
N PRO A 66 -8.09 -1.93 -17.03
CA PRO A 66 -8.07 -1.49 -18.42
C PRO A 66 -6.74 -0.81 -18.79
N ALA A 67 -6.23 0.06 -17.91
CA ALA A 67 -5.01 0.82 -18.15
C ALA A 67 -3.77 -0.09 -18.22
N VAL A 68 -3.65 -1.07 -17.31
CA VAL A 68 -2.54 -2.02 -17.28
C VAL A 68 -2.56 -2.92 -18.52
N VAL A 69 -3.73 -3.40 -18.95
CA VAL A 69 -3.87 -4.20 -20.18
C VAL A 69 -3.45 -3.39 -21.40
N GLN A 70 -3.95 -2.15 -21.54
CA GLN A 70 -3.56 -1.26 -22.64
C GLN A 70 -2.04 -1.01 -22.66
N HIS A 71 -1.45 -0.73 -21.49
CA HIS A 71 -0.02 -0.47 -21.38
C HIS A 71 0.83 -1.69 -21.75
N ALA A 72 0.47 -2.88 -21.25
CA ALA A 72 1.20 -4.11 -21.55
C ALA A 72 1.15 -4.45 -23.06
N VAL A 73 -0.01 -4.34 -23.69
CA VAL A 73 -0.16 -4.59 -25.14
C VAL A 73 0.61 -3.53 -25.94
N ALA A 74 0.57 -2.26 -25.53
CA ALA A 74 1.35 -1.20 -26.19
C ALA A 74 2.85 -1.47 -26.13
N LEU A 75 3.37 -1.89 -24.97
CA LEU A 75 4.79 -2.29 -24.82
C LEU A 75 5.15 -3.50 -25.68
N LEU A 76 4.27 -4.51 -25.76
CA LEU A 76 4.47 -5.70 -26.58
C LEU A 76 4.59 -5.33 -28.07
N LEU A 77 3.66 -4.51 -28.58
CA LEU A 77 3.69 -4.05 -29.96
C LEU A 77 4.94 -3.23 -30.24
N ASN A 78 5.28 -2.30 -29.34
CA ASN A 78 6.47 -1.47 -29.47
C ASN A 78 7.75 -2.31 -29.58
N LEU A 79 7.88 -3.36 -28.75
CA LEU A 79 9.02 -4.28 -28.78
C LEU A 79 9.06 -5.15 -30.05
N ALA A 80 7.91 -5.49 -30.62
CA ALA A 80 7.83 -6.34 -31.81
C ALA A 80 8.12 -5.59 -33.13
N THR A 81 7.95 -4.26 -33.13
CA THR A 81 7.99 -3.46 -34.37
C THR A 81 9.02 -2.32 -34.38
N ASN A 82 9.77 -2.12 -33.29
CA ASN A 82 10.89 -1.17 -33.19
C ASN A 82 12.13 -1.88 -32.62
#